data_AF-A0A059D896-F1
#
_entry.id   AF-A0A059D896-F1
#
_cell.length_a   1.000
_cell.length_b   1.000
_cell.length_c   1.000
_cell.angle_alpha   90.00
_cell.angle_beta   90.00
_cell.angle_gamma   90.00
#
_symmetry.space_group_name_H-M   'P 1'
#
loop_
_entity.id
_entity.type
_entity.pdbx_description
1 polymer ?
#
loop_
_entity_poly.entity_id
_entity_poly.type
_entity_poly.pdbx_seq_one_letter_code
_entity_poly.pdbx_strand_id
1 'polypeptide(L)'
;MTQDGSSVESNQRKPGLLKDQVRLVKRKDSGRHEIVSIQDPLSFEKGFFIVIRACQLLAQKNEGIILVGLAGPSGAGKTVFTEKIVNFMPSISVISLDNYNDSSRIVDGNFDDPRITDYETLLRNVEELKAGKPVQVPIYDFKTSSRTGYRTLEVPSSRIVIIEGIYALNEKLRPLLDLRISVTGGVHFDLVKRVLRDIQRAGQEPEEIIHQISETVYPMYKAFIEPDLQTAHIKIINKFNPFTGFQNPTYILKSSRNVAVDQIKAVFSEEHVETSEQTYDIYLLPPGEDPESCQSYLRMRNKDGKYSLMFEEWVTDNPFVISPRITFEVSVRLLGGLMALGYTIATILKRSSHVFSDDRVTVKIDWLEQLNRQYLQVQGRDRLVVQGVAEQLGLEGSYVARTYIEQIQLEKLVNEVMALPEDLKTKLSLDEDLVASPKEALSRASADRVAMRMVCHTHIQPKGTRICQRLLALLSAIRDMMIESRVHR
;
A
#
# COMPACT_ATOMS: atom_id res chain seq x y z
N MET A 1 -29.02 42.31 32.93
CA MET A 1 -28.60 42.94 31.65
C MET A 1 -27.14 43.31 31.86
N THR A 2 -26.11 42.66 31.34
CA THR A 2 -25.85 41.87 30.10
C THR A 2 -24.62 40.98 30.43
N GLN A 3 -24.63 39.65 30.20
CA GLN A 3 -24.00 38.95 29.06
C GLN A 3 -22.70 39.61 28.55
N ASP A 4 -21.60 38.94 28.20
CA ASP A 4 -21.20 37.54 28.09
C ASP A 4 -19.66 37.57 27.89
N GLY A 5 -18.94 36.48 28.18
CA GLY A 5 -17.51 36.42 27.86
C GLY A 5 -16.72 35.27 28.48
N SER A 6 -17.22 34.04 28.37
CA SER A 6 -16.50 32.83 28.75
C SER A 6 -15.33 32.55 27.80
N SER A 7 -14.10 32.81 28.22
CA SER A 7 -12.89 32.24 27.60
C SER A 7 -12.62 30.86 28.20
N VAL A 8 -13.21 29.83 27.58
CA VAL A 8 -12.83 28.44 27.81
C VAL A 8 -11.47 28.23 27.13
N GLU A 9 -10.39 28.39 27.89
CA GLU A 9 -9.05 27.99 27.44
C GLU A 9 -9.04 26.47 27.18
N SER A 10 -8.84 26.14 25.90
CA SER A 10 -8.63 24.80 25.39
C SER A 10 -7.37 24.20 26.00
N ASN A 11 -7.55 23.42 27.07
CA ASN A 11 -6.50 22.64 27.71
C ASN A 11 -6.07 21.51 26.74
N GLN A 12 -5.14 21.80 25.83
CA GLN A 12 -4.41 20.80 25.06
C GLN A 12 -3.58 19.94 26.03
N ARG A 13 -4.22 18.89 26.58
CA ARG A 13 -3.55 17.91 27.42
C ARG A 13 -2.47 17.21 26.58
N LYS A 14 -1.22 17.32 27.03
CA LYS A 14 -0.08 16.49 26.60
C LYS A 14 -0.55 15.03 26.46
N PRO A 15 -0.16 14.29 25.40
CA PRO A 15 -0.54 12.89 25.28
C PRO A 15 0.06 12.14 26.48
N GLY A 16 -0.81 11.66 27.37
CA GLY A 16 -0.42 10.80 28.49
C GLY A 16 0.25 9.53 27.99
N LEU A 17 0.84 8.75 28.91
CA LEU A 17 1.46 7.46 28.58
C LEU A 17 0.43 6.60 27.82
N LEU A 18 0.89 5.73 26.90
CA LEU A 18 0.00 4.88 26.08
C LEU A 18 -1.06 4.14 26.93
N LYS A 19 -0.72 3.76 28.16
CA LYS A 19 -1.63 3.12 29.13
C LYS A 19 -2.84 3.98 29.54
N ASP A 20 -2.72 5.31 29.50
CA ASP A 20 -3.75 6.26 29.95
C ASP A 20 -4.78 6.56 28.84
N GLN A 21 -4.54 6.07 27.63
CA GLN A 21 -5.44 6.19 26.48
C GLN A 21 -6.61 5.20 26.54
N VAL A 22 -6.45 4.08 27.27
CA VAL A 22 -7.50 3.07 27.41
C VAL A 22 -8.41 3.44 28.57
N ARG A 23 -9.63 3.87 28.25
CA ARG A 23 -10.65 4.25 29.25
C ARG A 23 -11.86 3.35 29.14
N LEU A 24 -12.45 3.03 30.29
CA LEU A 24 -13.68 2.26 30.40
C LEU A 24 -14.86 3.20 30.66
N VAL A 25 -16.01 2.89 30.05
CA VAL A 25 -17.30 3.52 30.32
C VAL A 25 -18.33 2.42 30.55
N LYS A 26 -19.27 2.64 31.46
CA LYS A 26 -20.39 1.71 31.69
C LYS A 26 -21.42 1.89 30.58
N ARG A 27 -21.87 0.79 29.96
CA ARG A 27 -22.94 0.84 28.95
C ARG A 27 -24.22 1.38 29.57
N LYS A 28 -25.00 2.14 28.80
CA LYS A 28 -26.28 2.72 29.27
C LYS A 28 -27.36 1.64 29.43
N ASP A 29 -27.24 0.59 28.62
CA ASP A 29 -28.22 -0.46 28.35
C ASP A 29 -27.81 -1.81 28.95
N SER A 30 -26.64 -1.90 29.60
CA SER A 30 -26.23 -3.08 30.36
C SER A 30 -25.35 -2.72 31.56
N GLY A 31 -25.29 -3.60 32.57
CA GLY A 31 -24.36 -3.45 33.69
C GLY A 31 -22.87 -3.58 33.34
N ARG A 32 -22.53 -3.87 32.07
CA ARG A 32 -21.17 -4.13 31.59
C ARG A 32 -20.44 -2.85 31.22
N HIS A 33 -19.12 -2.90 31.28
CA HIS A 33 -18.22 -1.84 30.84
C HIS A 33 -17.76 -2.10 29.40
N GLU A 34 -17.54 -1.02 28.66
CA GLU A 34 -16.95 -1.03 27.33
C GLU A 34 -15.79 -0.05 27.24
N ILE A 35 -14.94 -0.22 26.23
CA ILE A 35 -13.78 0.64 25.99
C ILE A 35 -14.22 1.84 25.17
N VAL A 36 -13.84 3.05 25.61
CA VAL A 36 -14.04 4.28 24.86
C VAL A 36 -13.26 4.21 23.54
N SER A 37 -13.92 4.56 22.44
CA SER A 37 -13.29 4.56 21.12
C SER A 37 -12.10 5.51 21.08
N ILE A 38 -10.95 5.01 20.61
CA ILE A 38 -9.75 5.78 20.36
C ILE A 38 -9.86 6.33 18.93
N GLN A 39 -9.89 7.66 18.81
CA GLN A 39 -10.11 8.35 17.54
C GLN A 39 -8.94 8.14 16.57
N ASP A 40 -7.71 8.28 17.07
CA ASP A 40 -6.52 8.16 16.24
C ASP A 40 -6.14 6.70 15.96
N PRO A 41 -5.87 6.35 14.69
CA PRO A 41 -5.42 5.01 14.36
C PRO A 41 -4.01 4.74 14.92
N LEU A 42 -3.82 3.54 15.46
CA LEU A 42 -2.58 3.11 16.09
C LEU A 42 -1.73 2.29 15.12
N SER A 43 -0.40 2.34 15.27
CA SER A 43 0.46 1.38 14.57
C SER A 43 0.24 -0.05 15.09
N PHE A 44 0.62 -1.05 14.30
CA PHE A 44 0.53 -2.48 14.68
C PHE A 44 1.06 -2.76 16.10
N GLU A 45 2.25 -2.26 16.44
CA GLU A 45 2.86 -2.45 17.77
C GLU A 45 2.11 -1.71 18.89
N LYS A 46 1.74 -0.43 18.68
CA LYS A 46 0.98 0.33 19.68
C LYS A 46 -0.40 -0.29 19.91
N GLY A 47 -1.07 -0.69 18.83
CA GLY A 47 -2.35 -1.36 18.84
C GLY A 47 -2.30 -2.66 19.63
N PHE A 48 -1.25 -3.47 19.47
CA PHE A 48 -1.02 -4.69 20.25
C PHE A 48 -1.05 -4.40 21.76
N PHE A 49 -0.23 -3.49 22.26
CA PHE A 49 -0.20 -3.16 23.70
C PHE A 49 -1.54 -2.63 24.23
N ILE A 50 -2.21 -1.80 23.43
CA ILE A 50 -3.50 -1.22 23.79
C ILE A 50 -4.61 -2.29 23.86
N VAL A 51 -4.62 -3.24 22.92
CA VAL A 51 -5.58 -4.36 22.92
C VAL A 51 -5.36 -5.27 24.12
N ILE A 52 -4.11 -5.64 24.43
CA ILE A 52 -3.81 -6.44 25.63
C ILE A 52 -4.34 -5.75 26.89
N ARG A 53 -4.07 -4.44 27.03
CA ARG A 53 -4.53 -3.65 28.17
C ARG A 53 -6.05 -3.58 28.24
N ALA A 54 -6.72 -3.37 27.11
CA ALA A 54 -8.17 -3.33 27.02
C ALA A 54 -8.81 -4.66 27.45
N CYS A 55 -8.28 -5.80 26.96
CA CYS A 55 -8.74 -7.12 27.35
C CYS A 55 -8.61 -7.37 28.86
N GLN A 56 -7.46 -7.02 29.46
CA GLN A 56 -7.24 -7.14 30.90
C GLN A 56 -8.22 -6.29 31.72
N LEU A 57 -8.44 -5.04 31.31
CA LEU A 57 -9.37 -4.13 32.00
C LEU A 57 -10.82 -4.61 31.91
N LEU A 58 -11.25 -5.09 30.75
CA LEU A 58 -12.58 -5.66 30.57
C LEU A 58 -12.77 -6.92 31.41
N ALA A 59 -11.78 -7.82 31.41
CA ALA A 59 -11.82 -9.01 32.26
C ALA A 59 -11.90 -8.63 33.75
N GLN A 60 -11.17 -7.61 34.21
CA GLN A 60 -11.22 -7.18 35.62
C GLN A 60 -12.56 -6.56 36.04
N LYS A 61 -13.27 -5.88 35.12
CA LYS A 61 -14.46 -5.10 35.44
C LYS A 61 -15.79 -5.77 35.07
N ASN A 62 -15.76 -6.72 34.15
CA ASN A 62 -16.93 -7.46 33.71
C ASN A 62 -16.84 -8.92 34.16
N GLU A 63 -17.95 -9.44 34.66
CA GLU A 63 -18.12 -10.86 34.96
C GLU A 63 -18.49 -11.66 33.70
N GLY A 64 -18.21 -12.96 33.73
CA GLY A 64 -18.44 -13.88 32.61
C GLY A 64 -17.44 -13.72 31.46
N ILE A 65 -17.81 -14.26 30.30
CA ILE A 65 -16.99 -14.23 29.08
C ILE A 65 -16.92 -12.80 28.50
N ILE A 66 -15.73 -12.42 28.06
CA ILE A 66 -15.42 -11.19 27.32
C ILE A 66 -15.28 -11.54 25.84
N LEU A 67 -16.13 -10.96 25.01
CA LEU A 67 -16.08 -11.15 23.56
C LEU A 67 -15.34 -10.02 22.87
N VAL A 68 -14.33 -10.39 22.10
CA VAL A 68 -13.51 -9.45 21.33
C VAL A 68 -13.69 -9.74 19.85
N GLY A 69 -14.25 -8.81 19.10
CA GLY A 69 -14.34 -8.90 17.64
C GLY A 69 -13.13 -8.25 17.00
N LEU A 70 -12.42 -9.00 16.16
CA LEU A 70 -11.28 -8.52 15.39
C LEU A 70 -11.57 -8.64 13.89
N ALA A 71 -11.88 -7.51 13.26
CA ALA A 71 -12.18 -7.45 11.84
C ALA A 71 -11.17 -6.65 11.04
N GLY A 72 -11.31 -6.73 9.72
CA GLY A 72 -10.39 -6.14 8.76
C GLY A 72 -10.46 -6.88 7.43
N PRO A 73 -10.08 -6.25 6.31
CA PRO A 73 -10.08 -6.91 5.02
C PRO A 73 -9.15 -8.14 5.03
N SER A 74 -9.43 -9.10 4.15
CA SER A 74 -8.53 -10.23 3.94
C SER A 74 -7.13 -9.70 3.58
N GLY A 75 -6.07 -10.33 4.08
CA GLY A 75 -4.68 -9.84 3.91
C GLY A 75 -4.23 -8.72 4.86
N ALA A 76 -5.11 -8.14 5.69
CA ALA A 76 -4.73 -7.07 6.63
C ALA A 76 -3.76 -7.47 7.76
N GLY A 77 -3.51 -8.78 7.93
CA GLY A 77 -2.68 -9.30 9.03
C GLY A 77 -3.44 -9.55 10.33
N LYS A 78 -4.77 -9.76 10.25
CA LYS A 78 -5.63 -10.14 11.39
C LYS A 78 -5.12 -11.39 12.11
N THR A 79 -4.96 -12.49 11.38
CA THR A 79 -4.50 -13.77 11.92
C THR A 79 -3.14 -13.64 12.59
N VAL A 80 -2.19 -12.95 11.95
CA VAL A 80 -0.87 -12.65 12.55
C VAL A 80 -0.99 -11.83 13.84
N PHE A 81 -1.89 -10.84 13.86
CA PHE A 81 -2.13 -10.04 15.05
C PHE A 81 -2.76 -10.87 16.19
N THR A 82 -3.72 -11.73 15.86
CA THR A 82 -4.36 -12.64 16.81
C THR A 82 -3.37 -13.67 17.36
N GLU A 83 -2.56 -14.30 16.51
CA GLU A 83 -1.47 -15.20 16.91
C GLU A 83 -0.51 -14.51 17.89
N LYS A 84 -0.12 -13.25 17.60
CA LYS A 84 0.72 -12.46 18.51
C LYS A 84 0.05 -12.25 19.87
N ILE A 85 -1.26 -12.04 19.92
CA ILE A 85 -2.03 -11.93 21.18
C ILE A 85 -2.05 -13.27 21.92
N VAL A 86 -2.36 -14.37 21.24
CA VAL A 86 -2.42 -15.71 21.86
C VAL A 86 -1.05 -16.12 22.39
N ASN A 87 0.03 -15.86 21.66
CA ASN A 87 1.39 -16.14 22.13
C ASN A 87 1.75 -15.36 23.41
N PHE A 88 1.19 -14.15 23.59
CA PHE A 88 1.39 -13.34 24.79
C PHE A 88 0.41 -13.69 25.93
N MET A 89 -0.81 -14.10 25.60
CA MET A 89 -1.85 -14.55 26.55
C MET A 89 -2.41 -15.93 26.12
N PRO A 90 -1.71 -17.03 26.43
CA PRO A 90 -2.08 -18.38 25.94
C PRO A 90 -3.43 -18.91 26.42
N SER A 91 -3.99 -18.31 27.48
CA SER A 91 -5.29 -18.69 28.06
C SER A 91 -6.49 -18.11 27.31
N ILE A 92 -6.29 -17.39 26.21
CA ILE A 92 -7.35 -16.84 25.34
C ILE A 92 -7.77 -17.87 24.29
N SER A 93 -9.08 -17.99 24.08
CA SER A 93 -9.64 -18.81 23.01
C SER A 93 -9.88 -17.99 21.75
N VAL A 94 -9.61 -18.57 20.58
CA VAL A 94 -9.83 -17.94 19.27
C VAL A 94 -10.84 -18.73 18.45
N ILE A 95 -11.77 -18.00 17.85
CA ILE A 95 -12.74 -18.47 16.88
C ILE A 95 -12.48 -17.73 15.56
N SER A 96 -12.04 -18.45 14.53
CA SER A 96 -11.99 -17.91 13.17
C SER A 96 -13.38 -17.99 12.55
N LEU A 97 -13.89 -16.86 12.08
CA LEU A 97 -15.18 -16.76 11.39
C LEU A 97 -15.17 -17.49 10.05
N ASP A 98 -14.00 -17.61 9.42
CA ASP A 98 -13.84 -18.32 8.15
C ASP A 98 -14.27 -19.79 8.29
N ASN A 99 -14.15 -20.38 9.49
CA ASN A 99 -14.61 -21.73 9.78
C ASN A 99 -16.14 -21.89 9.69
N TYR A 100 -16.88 -20.81 9.89
CA TYR A 100 -18.34 -20.79 9.85
C TYR A 100 -18.88 -20.49 8.45
N ASN A 101 -18.03 -20.43 7.43
CA ASN A 101 -18.49 -20.32 6.06
C ASN A 101 -19.21 -21.62 5.63
N ASP A 102 -20.27 -21.45 4.85
CA ASP A 102 -21.08 -22.50 4.26
C ASP A 102 -21.04 -22.35 2.74
N SER A 103 -20.37 -23.30 2.07
CA SER A 103 -20.15 -23.25 0.64
C SER A 103 -21.42 -23.49 -0.19
N SER A 104 -22.46 -24.09 0.41
CA SER A 104 -23.77 -24.23 -0.27
C SER A 104 -24.45 -22.87 -0.54
N ARG A 105 -24.01 -21.81 0.15
CA ARG A 105 -24.53 -20.45 0.03
C ARG A 105 -23.74 -19.57 -0.93
N ILE A 106 -22.71 -20.12 -1.59
CA ILE A 106 -21.92 -19.39 -2.57
C ILE A 106 -22.78 -19.20 -3.83
N VAL A 107 -22.99 -17.94 -4.21
CA VAL A 107 -23.68 -17.55 -5.44
C VAL A 107 -22.64 -16.94 -6.38
N ASP A 108 -22.63 -17.37 -7.64
CA ASP A 108 -21.73 -16.87 -8.70
C ASP A 108 -20.24 -16.87 -8.32
N GLY A 109 -19.79 -17.84 -7.51
CA GLY A 109 -18.40 -17.94 -7.07
C GLY A 109 -17.96 -16.82 -6.11
N ASN A 110 -18.89 -16.08 -5.50
CA ASN A 110 -18.58 -15.02 -4.55
C ASN A 110 -18.34 -15.56 -3.13
N PHE A 111 -17.06 -15.78 -2.79
CA PHE A 111 -16.62 -16.23 -1.46
C PHE A 111 -16.55 -15.12 -0.40
N ASP A 112 -16.92 -13.88 -0.74
CA ASP A 112 -16.95 -12.75 0.19
C ASP A 112 -18.37 -12.29 0.50
N ASP A 113 -19.41 -12.94 -0.04
CA ASP A 113 -20.78 -12.59 0.29
C ASP A 113 -21.07 -12.81 1.78
N PRO A 114 -21.58 -11.83 2.53
CA PRO A 114 -21.84 -11.98 3.96
C PRO A 114 -22.83 -13.11 4.30
N ARG A 115 -23.64 -13.57 3.33
CA ARG A 115 -24.61 -14.66 3.51
C ARG A 115 -23.96 -16.02 3.66
N ILE A 116 -22.71 -16.19 3.24
CA ILE A 116 -21.99 -17.46 3.38
C ILE A 116 -21.66 -17.77 4.84
N THR A 117 -21.54 -16.74 5.68
CA THR A 117 -21.21 -16.91 7.08
C THR A 117 -22.45 -17.38 7.85
N ASP A 118 -22.34 -18.55 8.47
CA ASP A 118 -23.36 -19.15 9.30
C ASP A 118 -23.37 -18.53 10.71
N TYR A 119 -23.97 -17.35 10.80
CA TYR A 119 -24.13 -16.64 12.06
C TYR A 119 -25.01 -17.39 13.05
N GLU A 120 -25.91 -18.27 12.60
CA GLU A 120 -26.79 -19.02 13.50
C GLU A 120 -25.96 -19.99 14.36
N THR A 121 -25.12 -20.81 13.72
CA THR A 121 -24.21 -21.70 14.43
C THR A 121 -23.19 -20.92 15.27
N LEU A 122 -22.68 -19.79 14.76
CA LEU A 122 -21.75 -18.94 15.53
C LEU A 122 -22.39 -18.39 16.80
N LEU A 123 -23.59 -17.80 16.69
CA LEU A 123 -24.27 -17.18 17.83
C LEU A 123 -24.64 -18.21 18.89
N ARG A 124 -25.10 -19.39 18.47
CA ARG A 124 -25.32 -20.51 19.39
C ARG A 124 -24.05 -20.91 20.14
N ASN A 125 -22.93 -21.08 19.43
CA ASN A 125 -21.65 -21.38 20.06
C ASN A 125 -21.20 -20.27 21.02
N VAL A 126 -21.45 -19.00 20.67
CA VAL A 126 -21.15 -17.87 21.56
C VAL A 126 -22.01 -17.90 22.83
N GLU A 127 -23.29 -18.22 22.73
CA GLU A 127 -24.19 -18.34 23.88
C GLU A 127 -23.81 -19.51 24.79
N GLU A 128 -23.48 -20.67 24.23
CA GLU A 128 -23.02 -21.84 24.97
C GLU A 128 -21.71 -21.55 25.72
N LEU A 129 -20.75 -20.86 25.08
CA LEU A 129 -19.53 -20.41 25.75
C LEU A 129 -19.82 -19.42 26.89
N LYS A 130 -20.74 -18.47 26.70
CA LYS A 130 -21.17 -17.55 27.77
C LYS A 130 -21.82 -18.29 28.94
N ALA A 131 -22.48 -19.41 28.68
CA ALA A 131 -23.05 -20.30 29.68
C ALA A 131 -22.02 -21.23 30.34
N GLY A 132 -20.74 -21.12 29.99
CA GLY A 132 -19.66 -21.93 30.56
C GLY A 132 -19.63 -23.38 30.02
N LYS A 133 -20.15 -23.62 28.82
CA LYS A 133 -20.12 -24.93 28.15
C LYS A 133 -19.09 -24.95 27.02
N PRO A 134 -18.39 -26.07 26.81
CA PRO A 134 -17.54 -26.25 25.63
C PRO A 134 -18.41 -26.33 24.37
N VAL A 135 -17.85 -25.93 23.22
CA VAL A 135 -18.60 -25.83 21.95
C VAL A 135 -17.88 -26.53 20.80
N GLN A 136 -18.64 -26.93 19.79
CA GLN A 136 -18.10 -27.53 18.56
C GLN A 136 -17.91 -26.45 17.50
N VAL A 137 -16.65 -26.07 17.26
CA VAL A 137 -16.29 -25.11 16.22
C VAL A 137 -16.03 -25.88 14.92
N PRO A 138 -16.71 -25.56 13.81
CA PRO A 138 -16.42 -26.19 12.53
C PRO A 138 -14.96 -25.97 12.11
N ILE A 139 -14.47 -26.85 11.24
CA ILE A 139 -13.17 -26.74 10.58
C ILE A 139 -13.45 -26.58 9.09
N TYR A 140 -12.98 -25.49 8.50
CA TYR A 140 -13.16 -25.21 7.08
C TYR A 140 -11.86 -25.45 6.32
N ASP A 141 -11.95 -26.23 5.25
CA ASP A 141 -10.84 -26.47 4.34
C ASP A 141 -11.00 -25.59 3.09
N PHE A 142 -10.09 -24.63 2.94
CA PHE A 142 -10.06 -23.72 1.81
C PHE A 142 -9.74 -24.39 0.48
N LYS A 143 -9.09 -25.57 0.47
CA LYS A 143 -8.79 -26.30 -0.78
C LYS A 143 -10.03 -26.95 -1.35
N THR A 144 -10.81 -27.61 -0.49
CA THR A 144 -12.06 -28.27 -0.89
C THR A 144 -13.27 -27.35 -0.81
N SER A 145 -13.09 -26.11 -0.32
CA SER A 145 -14.16 -25.12 -0.08
C SER A 145 -15.33 -25.73 0.70
N SER A 146 -15.05 -26.48 1.77
CA SER A 146 -16.09 -27.17 2.55
C SER A 146 -15.71 -27.34 4.01
N ARG A 147 -16.70 -27.60 4.87
CA ARG A 147 -16.47 -27.97 6.27
C ARG A 147 -16.08 -29.45 6.34
N THR A 148 -14.92 -29.73 6.93
CA THR A 148 -14.34 -31.09 6.97
C THR A 148 -14.48 -31.77 8.33
N GLY A 149 -14.96 -31.05 9.35
CA GLY A 149 -15.18 -31.60 10.68
C GLY A 149 -15.44 -30.52 11.73
N TYR A 150 -15.29 -30.90 12.99
CA TYR A 150 -15.44 -30.02 14.14
C TYR A 150 -14.28 -30.21 15.11
N ARG A 151 -13.91 -29.14 15.80
CA ARG A 151 -13.02 -29.16 16.97
C ARG A 151 -13.77 -28.70 18.20
N THR A 152 -13.55 -29.36 19.33
CA THR A 152 -14.04 -28.88 20.63
C THR A 152 -13.23 -27.65 21.04
N LEU A 153 -13.92 -26.56 21.37
CA LEU A 153 -13.36 -25.38 22.00
C LEU A 153 -13.80 -25.34 23.45
N GLU A 154 -12.83 -25.51 24.35
CA GLU A 154 -13.03 -25.37 25.79
C GLU A 154 -13.25 -23.91 26.19
N VAL A 155 -13.95 -23.73 27.31
CA VAL A 155 -14.16 -22.40 27.91
C VAL A 155 -12.81 -21.86 28.39
N PRO A 156 -12.34 -20.71 27.88
CA PRO A 156 -11.02 -20.19 28.24
C PRO A 156 -10.97 -19.75 29.71
N SER A 157 -9.92 -20.14 30.42
CA SER A 157 -9.67 -19.69 31.80
C SER A 157 -9.44 -18.18 31.91
N SER A 158 -8.96 -17.54 30.84
CA SER A 158 -8.88 -16.07 30.75
C SER A 158 -10.23 -15.37 30.70
N ARG A 159 -11.30 -16.13 30.42
CA ARG A 159 -12.64 -15.65 30.05
C ARG A 159 -12.69 -14.82 28.76
N ILE A 160 -11.60 -14.72 28.00
CA ILE A 160 -11.56 -13.92 26.78
C ILE A 160 -11.68 -14.84 25.57
N VAL A 161 -12.62 -14.51 24.68
CA VAL A 161 -12.81 -15.17 23.39
C VAL A 161 -12.65 -14.13 22.29
N ILE A 162 -11.68 -14.34 21.40
CA ILE A 162 -11.47 -13.52 20.21
C ILE A 162 -12.19 -14.18 19.04
N ILE A 163 -13.08 -13.43 18.39
CA ILE A 163 -13.70 -13.80 17.12
C ILE A 163 -13.01 -12.98 16.04
N GLU A 164 -12.23 -13.64 15.18
CA GLU A 164 -11.54 -12.98 14.07
C GLU A 164 -12.16 -13.32 12.73
N GLY A 165 -12.18 -12.36 11.80
CA GLY A 165 -12.71 -12.60 10.46
C GLY A 165 -13.02 -11.31 9.73
N ILE A 166 -13.26 -11.39 8.42
CA ILE A 166 -13.60 -10.20 7.62
C ILE A 166 -14.91 -9.54 8.08
N TYR A 167 -15.85 -10.32 8.60
CA TYR A 167 -17.15 -9.87 9.13
C TYR A 167 -17.29 -9.97 10.66
N ALA A 168 -16.18 -10.03 11.41
CA ALA A 168 -16.25 -10.17 12.87
C ALA A 168 -16.85 -8.96 13.61
N LEU A 169 -17.13 -7.85 12.91
CA LEU A 169 -17.82 -6.66 13.45
C LEU A 169 -19.24 -6.46 12.89
N ASN A 170 -19.78 -7.48 12.21
CA ASN A 170 -21.11 -7.47 11.63
C ASN A 170 -22.20 -7.19 12.68
N GLU A 171 -23.27 -6.51 12.27
CA GLU A 171 -24.40 -6.13 13.12
C GLU A 171 -25.01 -7.28 13.94
N LYS A 172 -24.98 -8.52 13.43
CA LYS A 172 -25.49 -9.69 14.15
C LYS A 172 -24.65 -10.05 15.38
N LEU A 173 -23.34 -9.81 15.31
CA LEU A 173 -22.41 -10.12 16.40
C LEU A 173 -22.13 -8.90 17.28
N ARG A 174 -22.16 -7.70 16.70
CA ARG A 174 -21.75 -6.43 17.31
C ARG A 174 -22.37 -6.15 18.69
N PRO A 175 -23.68 -6.39 18.95
CA PRO A 175 -24.26 -6.16 20.28
C PRO A 175 -23.63 -7.03 21.37
N LEU A 176 -23.13 -8.22 21.01
CA LEU A 176 -22.53 -9.17 21.94
C LEU A 176 -21.06 -8.86 22.27
N LEU A 177 -20.38 -8.05 21.44
CA LEU A 177 -18.97 -7.74 21.57
C LEU A 177 -18.71 -6.70 22.68
N ASP A 178 -17.80 -7.01 23.59
CA ASP A 178 -17.29 -6.08 24.60
C ASP A 178 -16.19 -5.18 24.03
N LEU A 179 -15.41 -5.70 23.08
CA LEU A 179 -14.34 -4.98 22.40
C LEU A 179 -14.41 -5.19 20.89
N ARG A 180 -14.29 -4.10 20.14
CA ARG A 180 -14.30 -4.09 18.67
C ARG A 180 -12.98 -3.53 18.17
N ILE A 181 -12.26 -4.30 17.37
CA ILE A 181 -10.94 -3.97 16.86
C ILE A 181 -10.98 -4.07 15.34
N SER A 182 -10.43 -3.07 14.67
CA SER A 182 -10.16 -3.14 13.23
C SER A 182 -8.65 -3.17 12.98
N VAL A 183 -8.22 -4.08 12.11
CA VAL A 183 -6.85 -4.13 11.58
C VAL A 183 -6.91 -3.89 10.09
N THR A 184 -6.22 -2.87 9.60
CA THR A 184 -6.18 -2.50 8.18
C THR A 184 -4.75 -2.19 7.78
N GLY A 185 -4.25 -2.70 6.66
CA GLY A 185 -3.02 -2.20 6.05
C GLY A 185 -3.27 -1.05 5.08
N GLY A 186 -4.55 -0.83 4.78
CA GLY A 186 -5.05 -0.05 3.67
C GLY A 186 -5.65 -1.04 2.67
N VAL A 187 -6.93 -0.84 2.34
CA VAL A 187 -7.82 -1.82 1.66
C VAL A 187 -7.13 -2.55 0.53
N HIS A 188 -6.38 -1.80 -0.24
CA HIS A 188 -5.81 -2.22 -1.50
C HIS A 188 -4.52 -3.02 -1.34
N PHE A 189 -3.74 -2.77 -0.28
CA PHE A 189 -2.71 -3.71 0.12
C PHE A 189 -3.27 -5.03 0.54
N ASP A 190 -4.35 -4.96 1.31
CA ASP A 190 -4.91 -6.12 1.95
C ASP A 190 -5.47 -7.04 0.84
N LEU A 191 -6.11 -6.45 -0.18
CA LEU A 191 -6.49 -7.14 -1.43
C LEU A 191 -5.29 -7.78 -2.15
N VAL A 192 -4.20 -7.05 -2.39
CA VAL A 192 -3.07 -7.62 -3.13
C VAL A 192 -2.34 -8.68 -2.32
N LYS A 193 -2.21 -8.51 -1.00
CA LYS A 193 -1.71 -9.53 -0.07
C LYS A 193 -2.57 -10.79 -0.10
N ARG A 194 -3.90 -10.62 -0.05
CA ARG A 194 -4.85 -11.74 -0.16
C ARG A 194 -4.56 -12.50 -1.42
N VAL A 195 -4.47 -11.81 -2.55
CA VAL A 195 -4.35 -12.52 -3.80
C VAL A 195 -2.98 -13.18 -3.97
N LEU A 196 -1.87 -12.54 -3.59
CA LEU A 196 -0.56 -13.21 -3.57
C LEU A 196 -0.57 -14.47 -2.70
N ARG A 197 -1.22 -14.43 -1.54
CA ARG A 197 -1.39 -15.59 -0.67
C ARG A 197 -2.23 -16.68 -1.34
N ASP A 198 -3.29 -16.31 -2.05
CA ASP A 198 -4.22 -17.24 -2.67
C ASP A 198 -3.60 -17.86 -3.94
N ILE A 199 -2.80 -17.13 -4.74
CA ILE A 199 -1.96 -17.67 -5.83
C ILE A 199 -1.05 -18.79 -5.31
N GLN A 200 -0.30 -18.52 -4.23
CA GLN A 200 0.63 -19.49 -3.65
C GLN A 200 -0.08 -20.75 -3.15
N ARG A 201 -1.38 -20.67 -2.84
CA ARG A 201 -2.20 -21.78 -2.33
C ARG A 201 -2.93 -22.55 -3.44
N ALA A 202 -3.30 -21.88 -4.52
CA ALA A 202 -4.19 -22.41 -5.56
C ALA A 202 -3.53 -22.60 -6.93
N GLY A 203 -2.32 -22.11 -7.15
CA GLY A 203 -1.62 -22.23 -8.44
C GLY A 203 -2.30 -21.47 -9.58
N GLN A 204 -3.04 -20.39 -9.27
CA GLN A 204 -3.76 -19.57 -10.26
C GLN A 204 -2.87 -18.53 -10.95
N GLU A 205 -3.20 -18.20 -12.19
CA GLU A 205 -2.45 -17.26 -13.04
C GLU A 205 -2.69 -15.77 -12.66
N PRO A 206 -1.71 -14.87 -12.87
CA PRO A 206 -1.75 -13.46 -12.46
C PRO A 206 -2.91 -12.60 -12.98
N GLU A 207 -3.55 -12.98 -14.09
CA GLU A 207 -4.58 -12.20 -14.78
C GLU A 207 -5.97 -12.35 -14.13
N GLU A 208 -6.29 -13.54 -13.61
CA GLU A 208 -7.58 -13.85 -12.93
C GLU A 208 -7.75 -13.05 -11.63
N ILE A 209 -6.62 -12.69 -11.04
CA ILE A 209 -6.45 -11.96 -9.78
C ILE A 209 -7.03 -10.56 -9.84
N ILE A 210 -6.68 -9.81 -10.88
CA ILE A 210 -7.08 -8.41 -11.01
C ILE A 210 -8.59 -8.34 -11.24
N HIS A 211 -9.10 -9.26 -12.05
CA HIS A 211 -10.53 -9.43 -12.28
C HIS A 211 -11.27 -9.73 -10.98
N GLN A 212 -10.84 -10.73 -10.22
CA GLN A 212 -11.46 -11.12 -8.94
C GLN A 212 -11.41 -10.01 -7.88
N ILE A 213 -10.30 -9.28 -7.77
CA ILE A 213 -10.18 -8.14 -6.85
C ILE A 213 -11.19 -7.06 -7.24
N SER A 214 -11.24 -6.74 -8.53
CA SER A 214 -12.04 -5.64 -9.04
C SER A 214 -13.54 -5.93 -9.01
N GLU A 215 -13.99 -7.11 -9.42
CA GLU A 215 -15.42 -7.39 -9.61
C GLU A 215 -16.10 -8.02 -8.39
N THR A 216 -15.33 -8.71 -7.52
CA THR A 216 -15.92 -9.51 -6.43
C THR A 216 -15.48 -9.02 -5.05
N VAL A 217 -14.18 -8.93 -4.79
CA VAL A 217 -13.67 -8.70 -3.41
C VAL A 217 -13.86 -7.26 -2.96
N TYR A 218 -13.52 -6.30 -3.83
CA TYR A 218 -13.62 -4.89 -3.52
C TYR A 218 -15.05 -4.36 -3.28
N PRO A 219 -16.06 -4.68 -4.13
CA PRO A 219 -17.43 -4.22 -3.89
C PRO A 219 -17.99 -4.82 -2.60
N MET A 220 -17.68 -6.08 -2.27
CA MET A 220 -18.08 -6.69 -0.99
C MET A 220 -17.42 -5.97 0.19
N TYR A 221 -16.13 -5.63 0.08
CA TYR A 221 -15.46 -4.82 1.10
C TYR A 221 -16.18 -3.48 1.32
N LYS A 222 -16.49 -2.74 0.26
CA LYS A 222 -17.13 -1.43 0.39
C LYS A 222 -18.55 -1.48 0.90
N ALA A 223 -19.34 -2.45 0.43
CA ALA A 223 -20.73 -2.56 0.82
C ALA A 223 -20.90 -3.03 2.28
N PHE A 224 -20.04 -3.94 2.75
CA PHE A 224 -20.29 -4.64 4.01
C PHE A 224 -19.17 -4.51 5.03
N ILE A 225 -17.90 -4.62 4.62
CA ILE A 225 -16.76 -4.65 5.56
C ILE A 225 -16.42 -3.23 6.04
N GLU A 226 -16.26 -2.27 5.14
CA GLU A 226 -15.84 -0.90 5.50
C GLU A 226 -16.75 -0.22 6.53
N PRO A 227 -18.10 -0.27 6.40
CA PRO A 227 -19.00 0.30 7.40
C PRO A 227 -18.82 -0.34 8.78
N ASP A 228 -18.63 -1.66 8.82
CA ASP A 228 -18.42 -2.40 10.08
C ASP A 228 -17.13 -1.98 10.79
N LEU A 229 -16.04 -1.75 10.04
CA LEU A 229 -14.75 -1.32 10.60
C LEU A 229 -14.81 0.07 11.24
N GLN A 230 -15.67 0.96 10.76
CA GLN A 230 -15.85 2.28 11.35
C GLN A 230 -16.37 2.21 12.78
N THR A 231 -17.05 1.11 13.14
CA THR A 231 -17.61 0.88 14.48
C THR A 231 -16.58 0.44 15.52
N ALA A 232 -15.32 0.23 15.14
CA ALA A 232 -14.28 -0.26 16.03
C ALA A 232 -13.94 0.73 17.16
N HIS A 233 -13.72 0.21 18.37
CA HIS A 233 -13.18 0.98 19.49
C HIS A 233 -11.69 1.27 19.30
N ILE A 234 -10.95 0.32 18.72
CA ILE A 234 -9.52 0.44 18.46
C ILE A 234 -9.27 0.20 16.97
N LYS A 235 -8.62 1.16 16.32
CA LYS A 235 -8.25 1.09 14.89
C LYS A 235 -6.74 0.91 14.77
N ILE A 236 -6.31 -0.13 14.07
CA ILE A 236 -4.91 -0.51 13.93
C ILE A 236 -4.52 -0.48 12.46
N ILE A 237 -3.43 0.23 12.17
CA ILE A 237 -2.80 0.31 10.85
C ILE A 237 -1.59 -0.62 10.79
N ASN A 238 -1.69 -1.65 9.95
CA ASN A 238 -0.62 -2.57 9.63
C ASN A 238 0.15 -2.11 8.37
N LYS A 239 1.20 -1.32 8.55
CA LYS A 239 2.04 -0.82 7.44
C LYS A 239 2.96 -1.88 6.82
N PHE A 240 2.82 -3.16 7.17
CA PHE A 240 3.65 -4.22 6.60
C PHE A 240 3.52 -4.25 5.07
N ASN A 241 4.65 -4.14 4.38
CA ASN A 241 4.75 -4.19 2.93
C ASN A 241 5.20 -5.60 2.51
N PRO A 242 4.34 -6.42 1.87
CA PRO A 242 4.65 -7.81 1.50
C PRO A 242 5.70 -7.88 0.38
N PHE A 243 5.96 -6.77 -0.29
CA PHE A 243 6.84 -6.69 -1.44
C PHE A 243 8.31 -6.52 -1.06
N THR A 244 8.62 -6.26 0.22
CA THR A 244 10.03 -6.17 0.67
C THR A 244 10.83 -7.44 0.38
N GLY A 245 10.17 -8.61 0.25
CA GLY A 245 10.80 -9.88 -0.13
C GLY A 245 10.76 -10.21 -1.63
N PHE A 246 9.93 -9.54 -2.43
CA PHE A 246 9.83 -9.73 -3.89
C PHE A 246 10.66 -8.70 -4.68
N GLN A 247 11.20 -7.70 -4.01
CA GLN A 247 11.99 -6.64 -4.60
C GLN A 247 13.45 -7.06 -4.66
N ASN A 248 13.89 -7.57 -5.81
CA ASN A 248 15.31 -7.47 -6.15
C ASN A 248 15.55 -6.03 -6.62
N PRO A 249 16.28 -5.19 -5.85
CA PRO A 249 16.54 -3.82 -6.26
C PRO A 249 17.29 -3.83 -7.59
N THR A 250 16.74 -3.11 -8.58
CA THR A 250 17.50 -2.82 -9.79
C THR A 250 18.29 -1.53 -9.53
N TYR A 251 19.60 -1.62 -9.57
CA TYR A 251 20.51 -0.48 -9.50
C TYR A 251 20.64 0.13 -10.87
N ILE A 252 20.45 1.44 -10.97
CA ILE A 252 20.42 2.15 -12.23
C ILE A 252 21.34 3.37 -12.13
N LEU A 253 22.30 3.45 -13.05
CA LEU A 253 23.08 4.66 -13.32
C LEU A 253 22.61 5.25 -14.65
N LYS A 254 22.25 6.53 -14.65
CA LYS A 254 21.82 7.26 -15.83
C LYS A 254 22.79 8.39 -16.12
N SER A 255 23.14 8.61 -17.37
CA SER A 255 23.96 9.72 -17.82
C SER A 255 23.36 10.36 -19.09
N SER A 256 23.61 11.65 -19.29
CA SER A 256 23.33 12.36 -20.54
C SER A 256 24.51 12.36 -21.51
N ARG A 257 25.61 11.64 -21.21
CA ARG A 257 26.73 11.47 -22.13
C ARG A 257 26.33 10.56 -23.30
N ASN A 258 26.75 10.95 -24.49
CA ASN A 258 26.64 10.13 -25.68
C ASN A 258 27.85 9.23 -25.77
N VAL A 259 27.61 7.92 -25.84
CA VAL A 259 28.65 6.88 -25.99
C VAL A 259 28.36 6.15 -27.29
N ALA A 260 29.41 5.87 -28.07
CA ALA A 260 29.29 5.16 -29.33
C ALA A 260 28.88 3.69 -29.09
N VAL A 261 28.10 3.11 -30.01
CA VAL A 261 27.65 1.71 -29.90
C VAL A 261 28.83 0.74 -29.83
N ASP A 262 29.91 0.99 -30.56
CA ASP A 262 31.12 0.15 -30.54
C ASP A 262 31.80 0.13 -29.16
N GLN A 263 31.78 1.25 -28.44
CA GLN A 263 32.30 1.32 -27.07
C GLN A 263 31.43 0.55 -26.08
N ILE A 264 30.11 0.55 -26.29
CA ILE A 264 29.18 -0.23 -25.47
C ILE A 264 29.40 -1.73 -25.71
N LYS A 265 29.52 -2.15 -26.97
CA LYS A 265 29.79 -3.54 -27.34
C LYS A 265 31.11 -4.05 -26.78
N ALA A 266 32.14 -3.20 -26.71
CA ALA A 266 33.45 -3.55 -26.15
C ALA A 266 33.42 -3.86 -24.63
N VAL A 267 32.37 -3.43 -23.91
CA VAL A 267 32.19 -3.69 -22.48
C VAL A 267 31.49 -5.03 -22.20
N PHE A 268 30.80 -5.59 -23.20
CA PHE A 268 30.14 -6.89 -23.09
C PHE A 268 31.05 -8.03 -23.55
N SER A 269 30.84 -9.24 -23.00
CA SER A 269 31.43 -10.47 -23.53
C SER A 269 30.84 -10.84 -24.91
N GLU A 270 31.48 -11.78 -25.63
CA GLU A 270 31.07 -12.20 -26.98
C GLU A 270 29.60 -12.68 -27.06
N GLU A 271 29.04 -13.20 -25.97
CA GLU A 271 27.60 -13.50 -25.84
C GLU A 271 26.85 -12.33 -25.21
N HIS A 272 26.25 -11.47 -26.05
CA HIS A 272 25.30 -10.43 -25.61
C HIS A 272 24.09 -10.36 -26.53
N VAL A 273 22.96 -9.91 -25.98
CA VAL A 273 21.71 -9.72 -26.71
C VAL A 273 21.54 -8.25 -27.05
N GLU A 274 21.46 -7.94 -28.34
CA GLU A 274 21.18 -6.60 -28.89
C GLU A 274 19.73 -6.56 -29.40
N THR A 275 18.91 -5.66 -28.85
CA THR A 275 17.51 -5.50 -29.26
C THR A 275 17.12 -4.02 -29.29
N SER A 276 16.23 -3.67 -30.22
CA SER A 276 15.59 -2.36 -30.25
C SER A 276 14.14 -2.50 -29.79
N GLU A 277 13.70 -1.67 -28.85
CA GLU A 277 12.34 -1.68 -28.32
C GLU A 277 11.71 -0.29 -28.34
N GLN A 278 10.40 -0.24 -28.58
CA GLN A 278 9.60 0.96 -28.38
C GLN A 278 8.69 0.77 -27.18
N THR A 279 8.74 1.71 -26.25
CA THR A 279 7.94 1.67 -25.02
C THR A 279 7.14 2.95 -24.88
N TYR A 280 5.87 2.79 -24.51
CA TYR A 280 4.95 3.88 -24.22
C TYR A 280 4.56 3.77 -22.74
N ASP A 281 5.10 4.67 -21.92
CA ASP A 281 4.80 4.70 -20.50
C ASP A 281 3.76 5.79 -20.23
N ILE A 282 2.56 5.36 -19.85
CA ILE A 282 1.45 6.23 -19.47
C ILE A 282 1.55 6.44 -17.97
N TYR A 283 1.83 7.68 -17.55
CA TYR A 283 1.85 8.09 -16.16
C TYR A 283 0.48 8.63 -15.78
N LEU A 284 -0.19 7.87 -14.91
CA LEU A 284 -1.53 8.13 -14.42
C LEU A 284 -1.45 8.81 -13.05
N LEU A 285 -2.05 9.98 -12.96
CA LEU A 285 -2.19 10.76 -11.73
C LEU A 285 -3.42 10.27 -10.96
N PRO A 286 -3.26 9.87 -9.69
CA PRO A 286 -4.39 9.54 -8.82
C PRO A 286 -5.40 10.69 -8.67
N PRO A 287 -6.70 10.39 -8.47
CA PRO A 287 -7.70 11.41 -8.19
C PRO A 287 -7.39 12.14 -6.88
N GLY A 288 -7.46 13.48 -6.89
CA GLY A 288 -7.23 14.33 -5.71
C GLY A 288 -5.75 14.62 -5.40
N GLU A 289 -4.81 14.09 -6.18
CA GLU A 289 -3.39 14.46 -6.12
C GLU A 289 -3.10 15.59 -7.09
N ASP A 290 -2.19 16.49 -6.72
CA ASP A 290 -1.81 17.63 -7.55
C ASP A 290 -0.69 17.22 -8.54
N PRO A 291 -0.82 17.49 -9.86
CA PRO A 291 0.15 17.09 -10.86
C PRO A 291 1.58 17.59 -10.62
N GLU A 292 1.77 18.73 -9.96
CA GLU A 292 3.08 19.36 -9.75
C GLU A 292 3.81 18.78 -8.53
N SER A 293 3.07 18.40 -7.49
CA SER A 293 3.61 17.82 -6.25
C SER A 293 3.53 16.29 -6.19
N CYS A 294 2.80 15.64 -7.10
CA CYS A 294 2.61 14.19 -7.08
C CYS A 294 3.93 13.44 -7.30
N GLN A 295 4.37 12.75 -6.27
CA GLN A 295 5.50 11.81 -6.35
C GLN A 295 5.02 10.37 -6.51
N SER A 296 3.74 10.16 -6.79
CA SER A 296 3.05 8.88 -6.70
C SER A 296 2.30 8.49 -7.98
N TYR A 297 2.93 8.61 -9.14
CA TYR A 297 2.31 8.18 -10.41
C TYR A 297 2.13 6.68 -10.51
N LEU A 298 0.98 6.24 -10.98
CA LEU A 298 0.80 4.88 -11.45
C LEU A 298 1.32 4.78 -12.89
N ARG A 299 2.20 3.84 -13.18
CA ARG A 299 2.81 3.69 -14.51
C ARG A 299 2.20 2.48 -15.21
N MET A 300 1.62 2.70 -16.38
CA MET A 300 1.21 1.62 -17.28
C MET A 300 2.08 1.66 -18.53
N ARG A 301 2.82 0.59 -18.80
CA ARG A 301 3.67 0.47 -19.97
C ARG A 301 2.97 -0.32 -21.06
N ASN A 302 3.01 0.17 -22.29
CA ASN A 302 2.78 -0.63 -23.48
C ASN A 302 4.13 -0.93 -24.15
N LYS A 303 4.40 -2.21 -24.40
CA LYS A 303 5.49 -2.71 -25.23
C LYS A 303 4.91 -3.73 -26.21
N ASP A 304 5.04 -3.47 -27.51
CA ASP A 304 4.61 -4.38 -28.60
C ASP A 304 3.13 -4.83 -28.47
N GLY A 305 2.26 -3.95 -27.99
CA GLY A 305 0.82 -4.24 -27.81
C GLY A 305 0.46 -4.92 -26.49
N LYS A 306 1.46 -5.33 -25.70
CA LYS A 306 1.26 -5.85 -24.34
C LYS A 306 1.30 -4.72 -23.34
N TYR A 307 0.28 -4.66 -22.49
CA TYR A 307 0.17 -3.67 -21.44
C TYR A 307 0.62 -4.27 -20.13
N SER A 308 1.45 -3.55 -19.39
CA SER A 308 1.90 -3.97 -18.08
C SER A 308 1.79 -2.83 -17.08
N LEU A 309 1.19 -3.13 -15.94
CA LEU A 309 1.07 -2.19 -14.83
C LEU A 309 2.30 -2.31 -13.93
N MET A 310 2.97 -1.18 -13.69
CA MET A 310 4.22 -1.12 -12.94
C MET A 310 4.04 -0.35 -11.64
N PHE A 311 4.42 -1.00 -10.53
CA PHE A 311 4.52 -0.38 -9.21
C PHE A 311 5.99 -0.22 -8.86
N GLU A 312 6.49 1.01 -8.92
CA GLU A 312 7.90 1.34 -8.75
C GLU A 312 8.06 2.32 -7.58
N GLU A 313 8.95 2.01 -6.63
CA GLU A 313 9.51 2.98 -5.68
C GLU A 313 10.88 3.37 -6.18
N TRP A 314 11.19 4.65 -6.09
CA TRP A 314 12.49 5.15 -6.44
C TRP A 314 13.17 5.60 -5.16
N VAL A 315 14.31 4.98 -4.85
CA VAL A 315 15.20 5.44 -3.80
C VAL A 315 16.47 5.92 -4.48
N THR A 316 16.76 7.21 -4.37
CA THR A 316 18.03 7.77 -4.85
C THR A 316 19.08 7.60 -3.76
N ASP A 317 20.10 6.81 -4.05
CA ASP A 317 21.34 6.71 -3.27
C ASP A 317 22.48 7.23 -4.17
N ASN A 318 22.60 8.55 -4.26
CA ASN A 318 23.46 9.23 -5.24
C ASN A 318 24.83 8.56 -5.39
N PRO A 319 25.25 8.18 -6.61
CA PRO A 319 24.65 8.47 -7.93
C PRO A 319 23.56 7.49 -8.40
N PHE A 320 23.23 6.46 -7.61
CA PHE A 320 22.32 5.40 -8.00
C PHE A 320 20.85 5.81 -7.88
N VAL A 321 20.10 5.41 -8.88
CA VAL A 321 18.64 5.30 -8.80
C VAL A 321 18.32 3.83 -8.52
N ILE A 322 17.78 3.54 -7.35
CA ILE A 322 17.39 2.19 -6.95
C ILE A 322 15.89 2.03 -7.20
N SER A 323 15.51 1.03 -7.99
CA SER A 323 14.13 0.80 -8.43
C SER A 323 13.65 -0.60 -8.04
N PRO A 324 13.19 -0.82 -6.79
CA PRO A 324 12.30 -1.93 -6.49
C PRO A 324 11.02 -1.82 -7.32
N ARG A 325 10.74 -2.83 -8.15
CA ARG A 325 9.57 -2.82 -9.04
C ARG A 325 8.82 -4.15 -9.04
N ILE A 326 7.51 -4.04 -9.24
CA ILE A 326 6.61 -5.17 -9.53
C ILE A 326 5.83 -4.83 -10.77
N THR A 327 5.73 -5.80 -11.68
CA THR A 327 5.09 -5.65 -12.99
C THR A 327 4.08 -6.76 -13.20
N PHE A 328 2.89 -6.41 -13.68
CA PHE A 328 1.83 -7.35 -14.03
C PHE A 328 1.38 -7.09 -15.46
N GLU A 329 1.16 -8.13 -16.27
CA GLU A 329 0.50 -7.98 -17.57
C GLU A 329 -0.99 -7.68 -17.34
N VAL A 330 -1.55 -6.74 -18.09
CA VAL A 330 -2.92 -6.25 -17.91
C VAL A 330 -3.61 -6.02 -19.26
N SER A 331 -4.94 -6.07 -19.27
CA SER A 331 -5.73 -5.72 -20.46
C SER A 331 -5.81 -4.21 -20.69
N VAL A 332 -5.89 -3.78 -21.96
CA VAL A 332 -6.15 -2.38 -22.38
C VAL A 332 -7.39 -1.79 -21.70
N ARG A 333 -8.41 -2.63 -21.43
CA ARG A 333 -9.66 -2.20 -20.80
C ARG A 333 -9.43 -1.57 -19.42
N LEU A 334 -8.36 -1.95 -18.73
CA LEU A 334 -8.01 -1.40 -17.42
C LEU A 334 -7.74 0.11 -17.49
N LEU A 335 -7.14 0.62 -18.57
CA LEU A 335 -6.90 2.05 -18.74
C LEU A 335 -8.20 2.84 -18.81
N GLY A 336 -9.16 2.36 -19.62
CA GLY A 336 -10.50 2.97 -19.70
C GLY A 336 -11.21 2.93 -18.36
N GLY A 337 -11.04 1.85 -17.60
CA GLY A 337 -11.48 1.78 -16.22
C GLY A 337 -10.87 2.90 -15.38
N LEU A 338 -9.55 3.02 -15.36
CA LEU A 338 -8.87 4.05 -14.55
C LEU A 338 -9.29 5.48 -14.89
N MET A 339 -9.49 5.80 -16.17
CA MET A 339 -9.99 7.12 -16.57
C MET A 339 -11.39 7.42 -16.03
N ALA A 340 -12.29 6.45 -16.00
CA ALA A 340 -13.62 6.60 -15.40
C ALA A 340 -13.56 6.88 -13.89
N LEU A 341 -12.41 6.61 -13.26
CA LEU A 341 -12.20 6.70 -11.82
C LEU A 341 -11.53 8.00 -11.39
N GLY A 342 -11.47 8.97 -12.29
CA GLY A 342 -10.85 10.26 -12.04
C GLY A 342 -9.32 10.21 -12.07
N TYR A 343 -8.70 9.09 -12.46
CA TYR A 343 -7.31 9.15 -12.86
C TYR A 343 -7.19 10.00 -14.11
N THR A 344 -6.19 10.86 -14.13
CA THR A 344 -5.87 11.65 -15.31
C THR A 344 -4.53 11.24 -15.86
N ILE A 345 -4.38 11.29 -17.18
CA ILE A 345 -3.08 11.06 -17.80
C ILE A 345 -2.26 12.33 -17.57
N ALA A 346 -1.28 12.26 -16.67
CA ALA A 346 -0.38 13.39 -16.41
C ALA A 346 0.60 13.59 -17.57
N THR A 347 1.17 12.49 -18.06
CA THR A 347 2.02 12.51 -19.25
C THR A 347 2.12 11.12 -19.84
N ILE A 348 2.34 11.06 -21.15
CA ILE A 348 2.75 9.85 -21.84
C ILE A 348 4.22 10.07 -22.20
N LEU A 349 5.07 9.12 -21.84
CA LEU A 349 6.48 9.09 -22.22
C LEU A 349 6.65 8.06 -23.32
N LYS A 350 7.16 8.52 -24.47
CA LYS A 350 7.46 7.67 -25.61
C LYS A 350 8.96 7.53 -25.70
N ARG A 351 9.42 6.29 -25.66
CA ARG A 351 10.83 5.95 -25.56
C ARG A 351 11.21 4.90 -26.56
N SER A 352 12.22 5.23 -27.36
CA SER A 352 12.90 4.30 -28.25
C SER A 352 14.22 3.91 -27.58
N SER A 353 14.35 2.63 -27.26
CA SER A 353 15.52 2.13 -26.53
C SER A 353 16.31 1.17 -27.42
N HIS A 354 17.61 1.41 -27.53
CA HIS A 354 18.55 0.42 -28.03
C HIS A 354 19.19 -0.28 -26.83
N VAL A 355 18.96 -1.59 -26.70
CA VAL A 355 19.24 -2.37 -25.50
C VAL A 355 20.30 -3.42 -25.77
N PHE A 356 21.33 -3.41 -24.94
CA PHE A 356 22.40 -4.40 -24.88
C PHE A 356 22.31 -5.09 -23.52
N SER A 357 22.20 -6.40 -23.49
CA SER A 357 22.10 -7.15 -22.24
C SER A 357 22.94 -8.41 -22.24
N ASP A 358 23.56 -8.69 -21.10
CA ASP A 358 24.10 -10.00 -20.74
C ASP A 358 23.40 -10.52 -19.47
N ASP A 359 23.92 -11.58 -18.87
CA ASP A 359 23.39 -12.18 -17.63
C ASP A 359 23.53 -11.29 -16.38
N ARG A 360 24.40 -10.27 -16.42
CA ARG A 360 24.81 -9.47 -15.25
C ARG A 360 24.29 -8.03 -15.29
N VAL A 361 24.29 -7.40 -16.47
CA VAL A 361 24.03 -5.99 -16.69
C VAL A 361 23.25 -5.75 -17.99
N THR A 362 22.47 -4.68 -18.00
CA THR A 362 21.77 -4.18 -19.19
C THR A 362 22.14 -2.72 -19.40
N VAL A 363 22.66 -2.40 -20.59
CA VAL A 363 22.93 -1.03 -21.04
C VAL A 363 21.86 -0.62 -22.04
N LYS A 364 21.24 0.53 -21.82
CA LYS A 364 20.19 1.07 -22.69
C LYS A 364 20.57 2.46 -23.18
N ILE A 365 20.46 2.67 -24.48
CA ILE A 365 20.43 3.98 -25.09
C ILE A 365 18.97 4.37 -25.26
N ASP A 366 18.49 5.27 -24.42
CA ASP A 366 17.10 5.71 -24.37
C ASP A 366 16.95 7.07 -25.06
N TRP A 367 16.22 7.11 -26.17
CA TRP A 367 15.74 8.34 -26.78
C TRP A 367 14.35 8.69 -26.25
N LEU A 368 14.20 9.87 -25.64
CA LEU A 368 12.93 10.36 -25.10
C LEU A 368 12.36 11.46 -25.99
N GLU A 369 11.21 11.21 -26.59
CA GLU A 369 10.58 12.13 -27.54
C GLU A 369 10.18 13.46 -26.87
N GLN A 370 9.65 13.39 -25.65
CA GLN A 370 9.14 14.54 -24.88
C GLN A 370 10.24 15.52 -24.46
N LEU A 371 11.47 15.04 -24.30
CA LEU A 371 12.61 15.88 -23.93
C LEU A 371 13.51 16.21 -25.13
N ASN A 372 13.29 15.54 -26.28
CA ASN A 372 14.19 15.55 -27.42
C ASN A 372 15.66 15.30 -27.01
N ARG A 373 15.87 14.34 -26.10
CA ARG A 373 17.16 14.04 -25.47
C ARG A 373 17.42 12.54 -25.41
N GLN A 374 18.70 12.21 -25.53
CA GLN A 374 19.22 10.86 -25.36
C GLN A 374 19.80 10.69 -23.95
N TYR A 375 19.54 9.54 -23.35
CA TYR A 375 20.15 9.12 -22.09
C TYR A 375 20.77 7.74 -22.24
N LEU A 376 21.91 7.54 -21.60
CA LEU A 376 22.51 6.23 -21.43
C LEU A 376 22.19 5.72 -20.02
N GLN A 377 21.73 4.47 -19.94
CA GLN A 377 21.32 3.85 -18.69
C GLN A 377 22.00 2.50 -18.52
N VAL A 378 22.71 2.32 -17.41
CA VAL A 378 23.30 1.05 -16.99
C VAL A 378 22.45 0.50 -15.84
N GLN A 379 21.87 -0.69 -16.02
CA GLN A 379 20.99 -1.34 -15.05
C GLN A 379 21.52 -2.71 -14.66
N GLY A 380 21.35 -3.12 -13.40
CA GLY A 380 21.73 -4.46 -12.95
C GLY A 380 21.23 -4.77 -11.55
N ARG A 381 21.44 -6.03 -11.12
CA ARG A 381 21.07 -6.49 -9.77
C ARG A 381 22.18 -6.30 -8.74
N ASP A 382 23.42 -6.19 -9.19
CA ASP A 382 24.59 -5.95 -8.35
C ASP A 382 25.09 -4.52 -8.56
N ARG A 383 25.19 -3.77 -7.46
CA ARG A 383 25.65 -2.37 -7.45
C ARG A 383 27.08 -2.24 -7.96
N LEU A 384 27.98 -3.15 -7.58
CA LEU A 384 29.40 -3.07 -7.93
C LEU A 384 29.62 -3.31 -9.43
N VAL A 385 28.88 -4.26 -10.00
CA VAL A 385 28.94 -4.55 -11.44
C VAL A 385 28.41 -3.36 -12.25
N VAL A 386 27.28 -2.78 -11.85
CA VAL A 386 26.71 -1.59 -12.52
C VAL A 386 27.69 -0.41 -12.46
N GLN A 387 28.37 -0.23 -11.32
CA GLN A 387 29.39 0.80 -11.19
C GLN A 387 30.56 0.56 -12.14
N GLY A 388 31.18 -0.63 -12.12
CA GLY A 388 32.36 -0.92 -12.95
C GLY A 388 32.08 -0.77 -14.45
N VAL A 389 30.91 -1.19 -14.91
CA VAL A 389 30.48 -0.99 -16.32
C VAL A 389 30.31 0.49 -16.65
N ALA A 390 29.73 1.27 -15.73
CA ALA A 390 29.57 2.71 -15.93
C ALA A 390 30.92 3.46 -15.93
N GLU A 391 31.90 3.01 -15.14
CA GLU A 391 33.27 3.55 -15.13
C GLU A 391 34.00 3.23 -16.45
N GLN A 392 33.88 2.00 -16.96
CA GLN A 392 34.43 1.60 -18.27
C GLN A 392 33.84 2.40 -19.44
N LEU A 393 32.54 2.73 -19.36
CA LEU A 393 31.86 3.59 -20.33
C LEU A 393 32.16 5.09 -20.11
N GLY A 394 33.00 5.44 -19.12
CA GLY A 394 33.41 6.81 -18.85
C GLY A 394 32.25 7.71 -18.42
N LEU A 395 31.31 7.21 -17.61
CA LEU A 395 30.13 7.96 -17.18
C LEU A 395 30.34 8.78 -15.90
N GLU A 396 31.51 8.66 -15.27
CA GLU A 396 31.85 9.37 -14.04
C GLU A 396 31.66 10.89 -14.14
N GLY A 397 31.09 11.47 -13.08
CA GLY A 397 30.80 12.91 -12.99
C GLY A 397 29.63 13.40 -13.85
N SER A 398 28.99 12.53 -14.63
CA SER A 398 27.87 12.89 -15.51
C SER A 398 26.55 12.22 -15.13
N TYR A 399 26.47 11.67 -13.92
CA TYR A 399 25.30 10.94 -13.46
C TYR A 399 24.10 11.85 -13.20
N VAL A 400 22.93 11.39 -13.64
CA VAL A 400 21.66 12.06 -13.44
C VAL A 400 20.77 11.20 -12.53
N ALA A 401 20.83 11.50 -11.23
CA ALA A 401 20.06 10.82 -10.19
C ALA A 401 18.60 11.32 -10.09
N ARG A 402 17.93 11.43 -11.24
CA ARG A 402 16.50 11.77 -11.34
C ARG A 402 15.82 10.79 -12.28
N THR A 403 14.56 10.48 -12.04
CA THR A 403 13.74 9.67 -12.96
C THR A 403 13.41 10.44 -14.24
N TYR A 404 12.94 9.76 -15.29
CA TYR A 404 12.53 10.44 -16.53
C TYR A 404 11.32 11.36 -16.33
N ILE A 405 10.37 10.96 -15.49
CA ILE A 405 9.19 11.78 -15.17
C ILE A 405 9.60 13.09 -14.48
N GLU A 406 10.52 13.03 -13.51
CA GLU A 406 11.04 14.24 -12.84
C GLU A 406 11.77 15.17 -13.81
N GLN A 407 12.45 14.63 -14.83
CA GLN A 407 13.09 15.47 -15.86
C GLN A 407 12.07 16.16 -16.76
N ILE A 408 10.99 15.48 -17.14
CA ILE A 408 9.90 16.07 -17.92
C ILE A 408 9.20 17.18 -17.12
N GLN A 409 8.91 16.93 -15.84
CA GLN A 409 8.32 17.94 -14.96
C GLN A 409 9.24 19.16 -14.81
N LEU A 410 10.53 18.94 -14.61
CA LEU A 410 11.50 20.04 -14.50
C LEU A 410 11.57 20.86 -15.79
N GLU A 411 11.61 20.22 -16.95
CA GLU A 411 11.66 20.92 -18.23
C GLU A 411 10.41 21.79 -18.45
N LYS A 412 9.23 21.28 -18.07
CA LYS A 412 7.98 22.06 -18.08
C LYS A 412 8.08 23.30 -17.19
N LEU A 413 8.51 23.14 -15.95
CA LEU A 413 8.68 24.25 -15.00
C LEU A 413 9.70 25.29 -15.50
N VAL A 414 10.82 24.85 -16.09
CA VAL A 414 11.81 25.76 -16.68
C VAL A 414 11.20 26.56 -17.83
N ASN A 415 10.47 25.91 -18.73
CA ASN A 415 9.81 26.59 -19.85
C ASN A 415 8.76 27.61 -19.37
N GLU A 416 8.01 27.29 -18.32
CA GLU A 416 7.04 28.21 -17.70
C GLU A 416 7.73 29.44 -17.11
N VAL A 417 8.85 29.25 -16.38
CA VAL A 417 9.64 30.37 -15.85
C VAL A 417 10.22 31.22 -16.97
N MET A 418 10.70 30.60 -18.06
CA MET A 418 11.23 31.31 -19.22
C MET A 418 10.16 32.10 -19.98
N ALA A 419 8.90 31.68 -19.92
CA ALA A 419 7.75 32.35 -20.53
C ALA A 419 7.21 33.54 -19.71
N LEU A 420 7.75 33.81 -18.51
CA LEU A 420 7.35 34.97 -17.71
C LEU A 420 7.80 36.29 -18.36
N PRO A 421 6.98 37.37 -18.27
CA PRO A 421 7.37 38.71 -18.69
C PRO A 421 8.66 39.19 -17.99
N GLU A 422 9.51 39.90 -18.71
CA GLU A 422 10.84 40.36 -18.26
C GLU A 422 10.78 41.13 -16.92
N ASP A 423 9.72 41.89 -16.70
CA ASP A 423 9.48 42.70 -15.49
C ASP A 423 9.44 41.85 -14.20
N LEU A 424 8.95 40.60 -14.31
CA LEU A 424 8.87 39.64 -13.20
C LEU A 424 10.19 38.88 -13.02
N LYS A 425 10.95 38.65 -14.11
CA LYS A 425 12.30 38.06 -14.05
C LYS A 425 13.27 38.97 -13.32
N THR A 426 13.20 40.28 -13.55
CA THR A 426 14.01 41.28 -12.82
C THR A 426 13.70 41.37 -11.33
N LYS A 427 12.45 41.15 -10.90
CA LYS A 427 12.08 41.13 -9.48
C LYS A 427 12.47 39.85 -8.75
N LEU A 428 12.73 38.77 -9.48
CA LEU A 428 13.19 37.49 -8.94
C LEU A 428 14.72 37.38 -8.87
N SER A 429 15.46 38.42 -9.31
CA SER A 429 16.93 38.53 -9.29
C SER A 429 17.62 37.15 -9.41
N LEU A 430 17.44 36.53 -10.57
CA LEU A 430 18.34 35.47 -11.01
C LEU A 430 19.50 36.18 -11.69
N ASP A 431 20.68 36.11 -11.08
CA ASP A 431 21.92 36.66 -11.65
C ASP A 431 22.06 36.26 -13.12
N GLU A 432 22.39 37.24 -13.97
CA GLU A 432 22.52 37.10 -15.43
C GLU A 432 23.59 36.08 -15.89
N ASP A 433 24.34 35.49 -14.97
CA ASP A 433 25.32 34.42 -15.25
C ASP A 433 24.67 33.03 -15.52
N LEU A 434 23.37 32.85 -15.29
CA LEU A 434 22.66 31.59 -15.57
C LEU A 434 22.17 31.47 -17.03
N VAL A 435 22.24 32.53 -17.82
CA VAL A 435 21.65 32.58 -19.17
C VAL A 435 22.68 32.28 -20.27
N ALA A 436 23.96 32.27 -19.96
CA ALA A 436 25.02 31.85 -20.88
C ALA A 436 25.40 30.38 -20.63
N SER A 437 24.75 29.46 -21.35
CA SER A 437 24.99 28.00 -21.40
C SER A 437 24.29 27.15 -20.31
N PRO A 438 23.19 26.45 -20.67
CA PRO A 438 22.47 25.52 -19.77
C PRO A 438 23.30 24.32 -19.25
N LYS A 439 24.53 24.12 -19.76
CA LYS A 439 25.36 22.95 -19.44
C LYS A 439 26.12 23.07 -18.12
N GLU A 440 26.44 24.28 -17.64
CA GLU A 440 27.25 24.49 -16.43
C GLU A 440 26.43 24.96 -15.21
N ALA A 441 25.28 25.59 -15.44
CA ALA A 441 24.33 25.97 -14.38
C ALA A 441 23.76 24.75 -13.61
N LEU A 442 23.52 23.64 -14.33
CA LEU A 442 22.97 22.41 -13.77
C LEU A 442 23.94 21.69 -12.81
N SER A 443 25.27 21.87 -12.98
CA SER A 443 26.26 21.24 -12.10
C SER A 443 26.47 22.05 -10.81
N ARG A 444 26.41 23.38 -10.86
CA ARG A 444 26.64 24.25 -9.68
C ARG A 444 25.45 24.37 -8.73
N ALA A 445 24.22 24.45 -9.24
CA ALA A 445 23.01 24.47 -8.39
C ALA A 445 22.83 23.19 -7.54
N SER A 446 23.58 22.14 -7.86
CA SER A 446 23.66 20.87 -7.13
C SER A 446 24.48 20.95 -5.84
N ALA A 447 25.45 21.87 -5.74
CA ALA A 447 26.33 21.99 -4.58
C ALA A 447 25.69 22.83 -3.46
N ASP A 448 25.03 23.94 -3.79
CA ASP A 448 24.53 24.88 -2.77
C ASP A 448 23.25 24.41 -2.05
N ARG A 449 22.41 23.58 -2.70
CA ARG A 449 21.28 22.93 -2.01
C ARG A 449 21.72 21.81 -1.04
N VAL A 450 22.97 21.34 -1.12
CA VAL A 450 23.51 20.31 -0.22
C VAL A 450 24.02 20.93 1.09
N ALA A 451 24.58 22.14 1.05
CA ALA A 451 25.04 22.84 2.25
C ALA A 451 23.89 23.13 3.24
N MET A 452 22.68 23.45 2.76
CA MET A 452 21.50 23.65 3.60
C MET A 452 20.88 22.36 4.18
N ARG A 453 21.26 21.18 3.68
CA ARG A 453 20.74 19.88 4.16
C ARG A 453 21.65 19.18 5.17
N MET A 454 22.89 19.60 5.31
CA MET A 454 23.87 18.95 6.20
C MET A 454 23.63 19.19 7.70
N VAL A 455 22.69 20.06 8.09
CA VAL A 455 22.42 20.39 9.50
C VAL A 455 21.28 19.57 10.14
N CYS A 456 20.56 18.71 9.41
CA CYS A 456 19.40 17.99 9.97
C CYS A 456 19.32 16.48 9.66
N HIS A 457 20.42 15.73 9.74
CA HIS A 457 20.38 14.26 9.66
C HIS A 457 20.92 13.55 10.92
N THR A 458 20.04 13.40 11.90
CA THR A 458 20.05 12.27 12.84
C THR A 458 18.62 11.77 13.05
N HIS A 459 18.05 11.10 12.04
CA HIS A 459 17.03 10.04 12.21
C HIS A 459 16.67 9.42 10.86
N ILE A 460 17.13 8.18 10.66
CA ILE A 460 16.66 7.30 9.59
C ILE A 460 15.26 6.82 9.99
N GLN A 461 14.21 7.30 9.31
CA GLN A 461 12.89 6.67 9.34
C GLN A 461 12.69 5.78 8.10
N PRO A 462 11.93 4.66 8.21
CA PRO A 462 11.79 3.71 7.11
C PRO A 462 10.81 4.23 6.04
N LYS A 463 11.34 4.52 4.84
CA LYS A 463 10.60 4.98 3.64
C LYS A 463 10.06 3.80 2.81
N GLY A 464 9.05 3.10 3.32
CA GLY A 464 8.39 1.98 2.61
C GLY A 464 6.93 2.27 2.21
N THR A 465 6.59 3.53 1.91
CA THR A 465 5.19 4.01 1.95
C THR A 465 4.61 4.44 0.59
N ARG A 466 5.39 4.52 -0.50
CA ARG A 466 4.94 5.19 -1.75
C ARG A 466 4.45 4.28 -2.87
N ILE A 467 5.11 3.16 -3.19
CA ILE A 467 4.50 2.06 -4.00
C ILE A 467 3.11 1.76 -3.45
N CYS A 468 3.12 1.80 -2.13
CA CYS A 468 2.02 1.56 -1.29
C CYS A 468 0.80 2.47 -1.58
N GLN A 469 0.97 3.79 -1.54
CA GLN A 469 -0.12 4.73 -1.82
C GLN A 469 -0.66 4.63 -3.26
N ARG A 470 0.18 4.22 -4.23
CA ARG A 470 -0.22 4.07 -5.64
C ARG A 470 -1.14 2.86 -5.88
N LEU A 471 -0.80 1.74 -5.25
CA LEU A 471 -1.64 0.53 -5.23
C LEU A 471 -2.99 0.83 -4.57
N LEU A 472 -2.97 1.66 -3.51
CA LEU A 472 -4.17 2.16 -2.85
C LEU A 472 -5.03 3.00 -3.77
N ALA A 473 -4.47 3.99 -4.43
CA ALA A 473 -5.29 4.83 -5.30
C ALA A 473 -5.89 4.03 -6.47
N LEU A 474 -5.17 3.07 -7.06
CA LEU A 474 -5.63 2.28 -8.22
C LEU A 474 -6.89 1.48 -7.86
N LEU A 475 -6.83 0.81 -6.72
CA LEU A 475 -7.91 -0.03 -6.27
C LEU A 475 -9.03 0.82 -5.63
N SER A 476 -8.75 2.03 -5.13
CA SER A 476 -9.77 3.00 -4.67
C SER A 476 -10.45 3.68 -5.83
N ALA A 477 -9.79 3.71 -6.97
CA ALA A 477 -10.41 4.04 -8.22
C ALA A 477 -11.34 2.88 -8.58
N ILE A 478 -10.89 1.63 -8.71
CA ILE A 478 -11.74 0.48 -9.12
C ILE A 478 -13.09 0.39 -8.37
N ARG A 479 -13.13 0.87 -7.12
CA ARG A 479 -14.31 1.23 -6.33
C ARG A 479 -15.42 2.03 -7.01
N ASP A 480 -15.10 3.21 -7.53
CA ASP A 480 -16.07 4.26 -7.81
C ASP A 480 -16.79 3.96 -9.14
N MET A 481 -16.10 3.24 -10.05
CA MET A 481 -16.64 2.65 -11.28
C MET A 481 -17.82 1.73 -11.00
N MET A 482 -17.75 0.97 -9.90
CA MET A 482 -18.78 -0.01 -9.55
C MET A 482 -19.94 0.59 -8.75
N ILE A 483 -19.75 1.76 -8.17
CA ILE A 483 -20.83 2.52 -7.55
C ILE A 483 -21.66 3.20 -8.66
N GLU A 484 -21.03 3.81 -9.66
CA GLU A 484 -21.73 4.47 -10.76
C GLU A 484 -22.50 3.50 -11.67
N SER A 485 -21.95 2.29 -11.92
CA SER A 485 -22.65 1.28 -12.72
C SER A 485 -23.85 0.61 -12.02
N ARG A 486 -24.06 0.85 -10.71
CA ARG A 486 -25.29 0.48 -9.99
C ARG A 486 -26.35 1.58 -9.93
N VAL A 487 -26.00 2.84 -10.23
CA VAL A 487 -26.97 3.96 -10.29
C VAL A 487 -27.65 4.07 -11.67
N HIS A 488 -27.20 3.29 -12.65
CA HIS A 488 -27.74 3.25 -14.02
C HIS A 488 -28.30 1.87 -14.44
N ARG A 489 -28.69 1.02 -13.48
CA ARG A 489 -29.48 -0.20 -13.72
C ARG A 489 -30.75 -0.23 -12.90
#